data_AF-A0A3C0DMM5-F1
#
_entry.id   AF-A0A3C0DMM5-F1
#
_cell.length_a   1.000
_cell.length_b   1.000
_cell.length_c   1.000
_cell.angle_alpha   90.00
_cell.angle_beta   90.00
_cell.angle_gamma   90.00
#
_symmetry.space_group_name_H-M   'P 1'
#
loop_
_entity.id
_entity.type
_entity.pdbx_description
1 polymer ?
#
loop_
_entity_poly.entity_id
_entity_poly.type
_entity_poly.pdbx_seq_one_letter_code
_entity_poly.pdbx_strand_id
1 'polypeptide(L)'
;MREWALPGEMTTAFGSANYVTKVRNRSAKMTYIVPDGVKLGVMQQPIELSKAEELRNKVHEYLKGKEMIALDRDMCQNPEMRLHCRLYISKHVARIPLQWYNTLFEASNPEGEPDIISIYVPEWPERIIFAHPEAGVTYILGTDYFGECKKSFLRMAMYIIKKRGGLGLHAGSKVLKVKRGGKLQEVGFIMFGLSGTGKTTLTLHDHGLQGEEGVIIRQDDVVLMNEKGFCYGTERGFFIKTEGLEPSQAVLYSAATKPTALYENVWIKPDGQIDIMNSVITGNGRGVILRSDVANTDDTIDLQKANKILFITRRDTIVP
;
A
#
# COMPACT_ATOMS: atom_id res chain seq x y z
N MET A 1 5.96 19.35 -2.50
CA MET A 1 5.42 18.19 -3.27
C MET A 1 3.95 18.38 -3.67
N ARG A 2 3.03 18.74 -2.75
CA ARG A 2 1.61 18.99 -3.12
C ARG A 2 1.44 20.08 -4.17
N GLU A 3 2.25 21.12 -4.15
CA GLU A 3 2.27 22.18 -5.18
C GLU A 3 2.44 21.61 -6.61
N TRP A 4 3.29 20.60 -6.80
CA TRP A 4 3.47 19.96 -8.11
C TRP A 4 2.26 19.09 -8.50
N ALA A 5 1.46 18.67 -7.51
CA ALA A 5 0.28 17.83 -7.67
C ALA A 5 -1.05 18.63 -7.70
N LEU A 6 -1.02 19.97 -7.71
CA LEU A 6 -2.22 20.80 -7.86
C LEU A 6 -3.00 20.53 -9.15
N PRO A 7 -2.36 20.24 -10.31
CA PRO A 7 -3.10 19.91 -11.51
C PRO A 7 -4.01 18.68 -11.33
N GLY A 8 -5.32 18.89 -11.44
CA GLY A 8 -6.34 17.84 -11.27
C GLY A 8 -6.74 17.57 -9.82
N GLU A 9 -6.25 18.35 -8.86
CA GLU A 9 -6.68 18.28 -7.46
C GLU A 9 -8.11 18.82 -7.29
N MET A 10 -8.95 18.08 -6.56
CA MET A 10 -10.17 18.57 -5.95
C MET A 10 -9.96 18.64 -4.43
N THR A 11 -9.79 19.84 -3.89
CA THR A 11 -9.62 20.03 -2.45
C THR A 11 -10.97 19.84 -1.74
N THR A 12 -10.99 19.00 -0.71
CA THR A 12 -12.20 18.72 0.08
C THR A 12 -12.44 19.81 1.12
N ALA A 13 -13.62 19.81 1.74
CA ALA A 13 -13.95 20.66 2.88
C ALA A 13 -13.03 20.44 4.10
N PHE A 14 -12.31 19.32 4.16
CA PHE A 14 -11.32 19.01 5.20
C PHE A 14 -9.90 19.49 4.84
N GLY A 15 -9.70 20.10 3.67
CA GLY A 15 -8.38 20.51 3.17
C GLY A 15 -7.55 19.38 2.58
N SER A 16 -8.07 18.14 2.57
CA SER A 16 -7.44 16.99 1.91
C SER A 16 -7.55 17.08 0.39
N ALA A 17 -6.66 16.39 -0.33
CA ALA A 17 -6.66 16.36 -1.78
C ALA A 17 -7.44 15.13 -2.28
N ASN A 18 -8.20 15.27 -3.36
CA ASN A 18 -8.81 14.16 -4.10
C ASN A 18 -8.47 14.26 -5.58
N TYR A 19 -8.24 13.12 -6.22
CA TYR A 19 -7.96 13.02 -7.65
C TYR A 19 -8.86 11.98 -8.31
N VAL A 20 -9.17 12.16 -9.59
CA VAL A 20 -9.88 11.15 -10.40
C VAL A 20 -8.90 10.56 -11.39
N THR A 21 -8.81 9.23 -11.40
CA THR A 21 -7.90 8.49 -12.26
C THR A 21 -8.62 7.90 -13.47
N LYS A 22 -7.89 7.73 -14.58
CA LYS A 22 -8.40 7.03 -15.76
C LYS A 22 -8.57 5.53 -15.47
N VAL A 23 -7.62 4.95 -14.76
CA VAL A 23 -7.66 3.55 -14.32
C VAL A 23 -8.04 3.48 -12.84
N ARG A 24 -9.10 2.76 -12.50
CA ARG A 24 -9.72 2.82 -11.16
C ARG A 24 -9.37 1.62 -10.26
N ASN A 25 -8.56 0.69 -10.75
CA ASN A 25 -8.17 -0.53 -10.05
C ASN A 25 -6.88 -1.13 -10.63
N ARG A 26 -6.37 -2.19 -9.98
CA ARG A 26 -5.18 -2.90 -10.47
C ARG A 26 -5.47 -3.67 -11.76
N SER A 27 -4.49 -3.69 -12.64
CA SER A 27 -4.49 -4.37 -13.94
C SER A 27 -3.78 -5.71 -13.83
N ALA A 28 -4.26 -6.59 -12.94
CA ALA A 28 -3.64 -7.88 -12.65
C ALA A 28 -3.48 -8.78 -13.89
N LYS A 29 -4.43 -8.71 -14.84
CA LYS A 29 -4.34 -9.45 -16.12
C LYS A 29 -3.26 -8.93 -17.07
N MET A 30 -2.79 -7.70 -16.85
CA MET A 30 -1.74 -7.04 -17.62
C MET A 30 -0.43 -6.93 -16.82
N THR A 31 -0.30 -7.71 -15.73
CA THR A 31 0.88 -7.74 -14.88
C THR A 31 1.68 -9.01 -15.13
N TYR A 32 2.93 -8.84 -15.55
CA TYR A 32 3.85 -9.92 -15.93
C TYR A 32 5.07 -9.95 -15.03
N ILE A 33 5.70 -11.12 -14.95
CA ILE A 33 6.94 -11.36 -14.21
C ILE A 33 7.97 -11.91 -15.20
N VAL A 34 9.16 -11.32 -15.23
CA VAL A 34 10.31 -11.90 -15.94
C VAL A 34 10.78 -13.11 -15.13
N PRO A 35 10.75 -14.34 -15.69
CA PRO A 35 11.09 -15.53 -14.94
C PRO A 35 12.54 -15.52 -14.49
N ASP A 36 13.54 -15.30 -15.35
CA ASP A 36 14.98 -15.21 -15.01
C ASP A 36 15.42 -16.06 -13.80
N GLY A 37 15.21 -17.38 -13.87
CA GLY A 37 15.52 -18.34 -12.78
C GLY A 37 14.52 -18.38 -11.61
N VAL A 38 13.58 -17.43 -11.53
CA VAL A 38 12.47 -17.36 -10.58
C VAL A 38 11.33 -18.30 -10.98
N LYS A 39 10.99 -19.21 -10.07
CA LYS A 39 9.78 -20.02 -10.19
C LYS A 39 8.52 -19.18 -9.97
N LEU A 40 7.69 -19.09 -11.00
CA LEU A 40 6.41 -18.38 -10.95
C LEU A 40 5.36 -19.11 -10.10
N GLY A 41 4.50 -18.33 -9.46
CA GLY A 41 3.31 -18.79 -8.77
C GLY A 41 2.13 -19.03 -9.72
N VAL A 42 1.10 -19.71 -9.22
CA VAL A 42 -0.05 -20.21 -10.01
C VAL A 42 -0.78 -19.13 -10.82
N MET A 43 -0.86 -17.91 -10.28
CA MET A 43 -1.56 -16.78 -10.93
C MET A 43 -0.61 -15.78 -11.60
N GLN A 44 0.69 -16.04 -11.61
CA GLN A 44 1.67 -15.13 -12.22
C GLN A 44 1.81 -15.44 -13.71
N GLN A 45 1.88 -14.38 -14.51
CA GLN A 45 2.05 -14.49 -15.95
C GLN A 45 3.51 -14.20 -16.33
N PRO A 46 4.17 -15.06 -17.13
CA PRO A 46 5.52 -14.79 -17.59
C PRO A 46 5.52 -13.71 -18.67
N ILE A 47 6.62 -12.96 -18.75
CA ILE A 47 7.07 -12.27 -19.96
C ILE A 47 8.48 -12.74 -20.27
N GLU A 48 8.72 -13.16 -21.51
CA GLU A 48 10.06 -13.57 -21.95
C GLU A 48 11.08 -12.46 -21.72
N LEU A 49 12.29 -12.84 -21.26
CA LEU A 49 13.34 -11.88 -20.91
C LEU A 49 13.65 -10.94 -22.08
N SER A 50 13.86 -11.49 -23.28
CA SER A 50 14.15 -10.72 -24.49
C SER A 50 13.05 -9.70 -24.82
N LYS A 51 11.78 -10.06 -24.63
CA LYS A 51 10.64 -9.16 -24.84
C LYS A 51 10.57 -8.07 -23.77
N ALA A 52 10.86 -8.42 -22.51
CA ALA A 52 10.93 -7.45 -21.42
C ALA A 52 12.07 -6.44 -21.64
N GLU A 53 13.23 -6.91 -22.11
CA GLU A 53 14.37 -6.05 -22.46
C GLU A 53 14.09 -5.15 -23.66
N GLU A 54 13.42 -5.66 -24.70
CA GLU A 54 12.99 -4.84 -25.84
C GLU A 54 12.05 -3.71 -25.37
N LEU A 55 11.05 -4.05 -24.55
CA LEU A 55 10.11 -3.07 -24.01
C LEU A 55 10.80 -2.06 -23.09
N ARG A 56 11.70 -2.52 -22.21
CA ARG A 56 12.54 -1.65 -21.39
C ARG A 56 13.29 -0.64 -22.25
N ASN A 57 13.96 -1.09 -23.30
CA ASN A 57 14.75 -0.22 -24.16
C ASN A 57 13.87 0.83 -24.86
N LYS A 58 12.67 0.45 -25.32
CA LYS A 58 11.68 1.39 -25.88
C LYS A 58 11.23 2.44 -24.86
N VAL A 59 10.97 2.03 -23.62
CA VAL A 59 10.60 2.95 -22.53
C VAL A 59 11.75 3.91 -22.23
N HIS A 60 12.98 3.41 -22.12
CA HIS A 60 14.14 4.25 -21.84
C HIS A 60 14.39 5.26 -22.96
N GLU A 61 14.26 4.84 -24.23
CA GLU A 61 14.36 5.76 -25.37
C GLU A 61 13.30 6.85 -25.30
N TYR A 62 12.04 6.48 -25.03
CA TYR A 62 10.94 7.43 -24.87
C TYR A 62 11.15 8.43 -23.73
N LEU A 63 11.81 8.01 -22.64
CA LEU A 63 12.07 8.85 -21.49
C LEU A 63 13.25 9.81 -21.68
N LYS A 64 14.08 9.65 -22.73
CA LYS A 64 15.19 10.58 -23.01
C LYS A 64 14.66 12.00 -23.20
N GLY A 65 15.26 12.94 -22.48
CA GLY A 65 14.89 14.37 -22.54
C GLY A 65 13.59 14.73 -21.82
N LYS A 66 12.93 13.78 -21.14
CA LYS A 66 11.72 14.06 -20.35
C LYS A 66 12.07 14.42 -18.90
N GLU A 67 11.31 15.36 -18.35
CA GLU A 67 11.38 15.65 -16.91
C GLU A 67 10.68 14.56 -16.09
N MET A 68 11.44 13.99 -15.17
CA MET A 68 10.98 12.94 -14.26
C MET A 68 11.11 13.42 -12.81
N ILE A 69 10.24 12.92 -11.94
CA ILE A 69 10.42 12.97 -10.49
C ILE A 69 11.13 11.68 -10.09
N ALA A 70 12.26 11.81 -9.42
CA ALA A 70 12.87 10.75 -8.63
C ALA A 70 12.48 10.98 -7.16
N LEU A 71 11.93 9.96 -6.51
CA LEU A 71 11.60 10.01 -5.09
C LEU A 71 12.15 8.76 -4.43
N ASP A 72 12.90 8.96 -3.35
CA ASP A 72 13.50 7.91 -2.53
C ASP A 72 12.76 7.82 -1.20
N ARG A 73 12.40 6.60 -0.79
CA ARG A 73 11.72 6.30 0.47
C ARG A 73 12.21 4.97 1.04
N ASP A 74 12.12 4.81 2.35
CA ASP A 74 12.39 3.53 3.00
C ASP A 74 11.09 2.75 3.22
N MET A 75 11.11 1.47 2.88
CA MET A 75 10.13 0.48 3.33
C MET A 75 10.70 -0.30 4.51
N CYS A 76 9.85 -0.59 5.49
CA CYS A 76 10.21 -1.17 6.79
C CYS A 76 11.08 -0.23 7.65
N GLN A 77 10.72 -0.10 8.93
CA GLN A 77 11.51 0.70 9.89
C GLN A 77 12.70 -0.08 10.45
N ASN A 78 12.53 -1.39 10.62
CA ASN A 78 13.53 -2.29 11.18
C ASN A 78 14.78 -2.39 10.28
N PRO A 79 15.99 -2.10 10.79
CA PRO A 79 17.21 -2.17 9.99
C PRO A 79 17.48 -3.52 9.32
N GLU A 80 17.04 -4.64 9.91
CA GLU A 80 17.26 -5.98 9.33
C GLU A 80 16.52 -6.21 7.99
N MET A 81 15.41 -5.50 7.80
CA MET A 81 14.54 -5.63 6.61
C MET A 81 14.23 -4.29 5.97
N ARG A 82 14.98 -3.24 6.30
CA ARG A 82 14.86 -1.93 5.65
C ARG A 82 15.23 -2.06 4.19
N LEU A 83 14.41 -1.48 3.33
CA LEU A 83 14.59 -1.51 1.88
C LEU A 83 14.54 -0.09 1.34
N HIS A 84 15.62 0.34 0.72
CA HIS A 84 15.70 1.60 0.00
C HIS A 84 14.93 1.48 -1.32
N CYS A 85 13.86 2.27 -1.45
CA CYS A 85 12.96 2.24 -2.59
C CYS A 85 13.09 3.53 -3.40
N ARG A 86 13.23 3.42 -4.73
CA ARG A 86 13.23 4.56 -5.65
C ARG A 86 12.09 4.48 -6.66
N LEU A 87 11.30 5.56 -6.73
CA LEU A 87 10.28 5.77 -7.76
C LEU A 87 10.77 6.79 -8.78
N TYR A 88 10.74 6.42 -10.06
CA TYR A 88 10.82 7.36 -11.17
C TYR A 88 9.45 7.51 -11.82
N ILE A 89 8.98 8.73 -12.01
CA ILE A 89 7.68 9.00 -12.64
C ILE A 89 7.66 10.31 -13.42
N SER A 90 6.91 10.36 -14.52
CA SER A 90 6.73 11.57 -15.31
C SER A 90 6.22 12.74 -14.45
N LYS A 91 6.90 13.89 -14.52
CA LYS A 91 6.68 15.05 -13.61
C LYS A 91 5.25 15.55 -13.56
N HIS A 92 4.51 15.48 -14.67
CA HIS A 92 3.12 15.93 -14.78
C HIS A 92 2.12 15.05 -14.01
N VAL A 93 2.56 13.94 -13.40
CA VAL A 93 1.72 13.03 -12.58
C VAL A 93 2.17 13.04 -11.11
N ALA A 94 2.51 14.21 -10.58
CA ALA A 94 3.08 14.39 -9.23
C ALA A 94 2.17 13.95 -8.07
N ARG A 95 0.88 13.70 -8.30
CA ARG A 95 -0.03 13.16 -7.27
C ARG A 95 0.35 11.76 -6.78
N ILE A 96 0.97 10.94 -7.63
CA ILE A 96 1.41 9.58 -7.28
C ILE A 96 2.59 9.61 -6.31
N PRO A 97 3.68 10.37 -6.56
CA PRO A 97 4.74 10.52 -5.56
C PRO A 97 4.23 11.22 -4.29
N LEU A 98 3.27 12.15 -4.38
CA LEU A 98 2.61 12.72 -3.18
C LEU A 98 1.93 11.63 -2.32
N GLN A 99 1.13 10.76 -2.93
CA GLN A 99 0.50 9.63 -2.21
C GLN A 99 1.54 8.65 -1.67
N TRP A 100 2.59 8.36 -2.44
CA TRP A 100 3.64 7.44 -2.04
C TRP A 100 4.50 7.97 -0.89
N TYR A 101 4.78 9.28 -0.87
CA TYR A 101 5.46 9.98 0.21
C TYR A 101 4.75 9.76 1.56
N ASN A 102 3.42 9.81 1.59
CA ASN A 102 2.61 9.55 2.78
C ASN A 102 2.53 8.05 3.15
N THR A 103 2.92 7.15 2.24
CA THR A 103 2.82 5.70 2.44
C THR A 103 4.10 5.10 3.05
N LEU A 104 5.28 5.56 2.63
CA LEU A 104 6.58 5.03 3.05
C LEU A 104 7.38 6.02 3.90
N PHE A 105 8.43 5.54 4.56
CA PHE A 105 9.28 6.32 5.46
C PHE A 105 10.24 7.21 4.69
N GLU A 106 10.77 8.22 5.37
CA GLU A 106 11.86 9.02 4.81
C GLU A 106 13.08 8.15 4.58
N ALA A 107 13.71 8.32 3.42
CA ALA A 107 14.89 7.54 3.07
C ALA A 107 16.03 7.91 4.00
N SER A 108 16.60 6.90 4.67
CA SER A 108 17.76 7.10 5.56
C SER A 108 19.07 7.32 4.79
N ASN A 109 19.14 6.89 3.53
CA ASN A 109 20.27 7.11 2.64
C ASN A 109 19.81 7.31 1.18
N PRO A 110 19.23 8.48 0.84
CA PRO A 110 18.67 8.73 -0.49
C PRO A 110 19.70 8.69 -1.62
N GLU A 111 20.97 8.98 -1.32
CA GLU A 111 22.07 8.92 -2.31
C GLU A 111 22.60 7.49 -2.53
N GLY A 112 22.19 6.53 -1.71
CA GLY A 112 22.58 5.14 -1.84
C GLY A 112 21.99 4.45 -3.08
N GLU A 113 22.51 3.27 -3.40
CA GLU A 113 21.86 2.41 -4.39
C GLU A 113 20.52 1.89 -3.83
N PRO A 114 19.42 1.95 -4.62
CA PRO A 114 18.12 1.45 -4.19
C PRO A 114 18.02 -0.08 -4.31
N ASP A 115 17.43 -0.72 -3.29
CA ASP A 115 17.09 -2.15 -3.31
C ASP A 115 15.93 -2.45 -4.28
N ILE A 116 15.00 -1.50 -4.42
CA ILE A 116 13.81 -1.65 -5.26
C ILE A 116 13.60 -0.39 -6.10
N ILE A 117 13.47 -0.57 -7.41
CA ILE A 117 13.17 0.51 -8.35
C ILE A 117 11.80 0.28 -8.99
N SER A 118 10.99 1.35 -9.07
CA SER A 118 9.83 1.38 -9.96
C SER A 118 9.95 2.52 -10.96
N ILE A 119 9.76 2.21 -12.26
CA ILE A 119 9.69 3.19 -13.35
C ILE A 119 8.23 3.26 -13.80
N TYR A 120 7.58 4.39 -13.49
CA TYR A 120 6.16 4.60 -13.71
C TYR A 120 5.95 5.62 -14.84
N VAL A 121 5.36 5.17 -15.96
CA VAL A 121 5.04 6.00 -17.13
C VAL A 121 3.52 5.91 -17.43
N PRO A 122 2.69 6.70 -16.72
CA PRO A 122 1.23 6.64 -16.85
C PRO A 122 0.69 6.93 -18.25
N GLU A 123 1.41 7.76 -19.00
CA GLU A 123 1.06 8.19 -20.36
C GLU A 123 1.47 7.20 -21.46
N TRP A 124 2.10 6.08 -21.10
CA TRP A 124 2.45 5.04 -22.08
C TRP A 124 1.17 4.51 -22.77
N PRO A 125 1.18 4.29 -24.09
CA PRO A 125 -0.04 3.98 -24.85
C PRO A 125 -0.70 2.65 -24.45
N GLU A 126 0.11 1.67 -24.08
CA GLU A 126 -0.36 0.33 -23.71
C GLU A 126 -0.33 0.13 -22.21
N ARG A 127 -1.37 -0.49 -21.66
CA ARG A 127 -1.37 -0.84 -20.24
C ARG A 127 -0.62 -2.15 -20.03
N ILE A 128 0.57 -2.06 -19.48
CA ILE A 128 1.41 -3.21 -19.18
C ILE A 128 2.26 -2.92 -17.95
N ILE A 129 2.27 -3.87 -17.01
CA ILE A 129 3.11 -3.83 -15.84
C ILE A 129 4.01 -5.05 -15.91
N PHE A 130 5.31 -4.89 -15.80
CA PHE A 130 6.22 -6.03 -15.72
C PHE A 130 7.27 -5.82 -14.65
N ALA A 131 7.47 -6.85 -13.82
CA ALA A 131 8.48 -6.87 -12.79
C ALA A 131 9.61 -7.82 -13.18
N HIS A 132 10.84 -7.39 -12.99
CA HIS A 132 12.04 -8.22 -13.12
C HIS A 132 12.63 -8.41 -11.71
N PRO A 133 12.30 -9.51 -11.01
CA PRO A 133 12.64 -9.66 -9.60
C PRO A 133 14.15 -9.69 -9.32
N GLU A 134 14.93 -10.42 -10.12
CA GLU A 134 16.39 -10.48 -9.93
C GLU A 134 17.09 -9.14 -10.21
N ALA A 135 16.54 -8.31 -11.11
CA ALA A 135 17.05 -6.97 -11.39
C ALA A 135 16.48 -5.87 -10.45
N GLY A 136 15.62 -6.23 -9.49
CA GLY A 136 15.06 -5.27 -8.52
C GLY A 136 14.15 -4.19 -9.11
N VAL A 137 13.70 -4.32 -10.37
CA VAL A 137 12.98 -3.26 -11.09
C VAL A 137 11.58 -3.67 -11.51
N THR A 138 10.62 -2.74 -11.41
CA THR A 138 9.27 -2.87 -11.98
C THR A 138 8.96 -1.70 -12.90
N TYR A 139 8.43 -1.99 -14.09
CA TYR A 139 7.90 -0.99 -15.01
C TYR A 139 6.38 -0.98 -14.92
N ILE A 140 5.80 0.20 -14.76
CA ILE A 140 4.36 0.42 -14.63
C ILE A 140 3.94 1.36 -15.75
N LEU A 141 3.28 0.83 -16.79
CA LEU A 141 2.99 1.56 -18.02
C LEU A 141 1.47 1.65 -18.27
N GLY A 142 1.00 2.80 -18.74
CA GLY A 142 -0.37 2.98 -19.28
C GLY A 142 -1.49 2.90 -18.23
N THR A 143 -1.18 3.28 -17.00
CA THR A 143 -2.12 3.36 -15.87
C THR A 143 -1.74 4.52 -15.00
N ASP A 144 -2.71 5.15 -14.36
CA ASP A 144 -2.50 6.34 -13.53
C ASP A 144 -3.07 6.16 -12.11
N TYR A 145 -3.27 4.89 -11.73
CA TYR A 145 -3.77 4.42 -10.45
C TYR A 145 -2.63 4.26 -9.43
N PHE A 146 -2.73 4.89 -8.26
CA PHE A 146 -1.70 4.80 -7.22
C PHE A 146 -1.47 3.37 -6.72
N GLY A 147 -2.52 2.55 -6.68
CA GLY A 147 -2.41 1.18 -6.21
C GLY A 147 -1.41 0.30 -6.97
N GLU A 148 -1.05 0.64 -8.22
CA GLU A 148 0.04 -0.04 -8.94
C GLU A 148 1.41 0.35 -8.41
N CYS A 149 1.63 1.62 -8.08
CA CYS A 149 2.86 2.10 -7.44
C CYS A 149 3.05 1.40 -6.09
N LYS A 150 2.04 1.41 -5.21
CA LYS A 150 2.12 0.71 -3.92
C LYS A 150 2.45 -0.77 -4.09
N LYS A 151 1.73 -1.47 -4.99
CA LYS A 151 1.91 -2.93 -5.14
C LYS A 151 3.19 -3.33 -5.89
N SER A 152 3.83 -2.46 -6.68
CA SER A 152 5.13 -2.78 -7.28
C SER A 152 6.20 -2.97 -6.21
N PHE A 153 6.32 -2.05 -5.27
CA PHE A 153 7.28 -2.13 -4.17
C PHE A 153 6.96 -3.28 -3.21
N LEU A 154 5.70 -3.43 -2.79
CA LEU A 154 5.30 -4.52 -1.89
C LEU A 154 5.55 -5.90 -2.51
N ARG A 155 5.34 -6.06 -3.83
CA ARG A 155 5.65 -7.32 -4.54
C ARG A 155 7.14 -7.65 -4.45
N MET A 156 8.00 -6.66 -4.69
CA MET A 156 9.45 -6.87 -4.63
C MET A 156 9.93 -7.12 -3.19
N ALA A 157 9.39 -6.41 -2.20
CA ALA A 157 9.71 -6.66 -0.79
C ALA A 157 9.34 -8.09 -0.35
N MET A 158 8.17 -8.59 -0.77
CA MET A 158 7.77 -9.98 -0.54
C MET A 158 8.69 -10.99 -1.25
N TYR A 159 9.25 -10.63 -2.41
CA TYR A 159 10.24 -11.45 -3.10
C TYR A 159 11.57 -11.50 -2.33
N ILE A 160 12.07 -10.34 -1.88
CA ILE A 160 13.32 -10.23 -1.15
C ILE A 160 13.25 -11.02 0.16
N ILE A 161 12.19 -10.87 0.97
CA ILE A 161 12.07 -11.65 2.22
C ILE A 161 12.01 -13.16 1.94
N LYS A 162 11.37 -13.58 0.84
CA LYS A 162 11.33 -15.00 0.45
C LYS A 162 12.74 -15.52 0.13
N LYS A 163 13.57 -14.74 -0.58
CA LYS A 163 14.97 -15.08 -0.85
C LYS A 163 15.81 -15.14 0.45
N ARG A 164 15.43 -14.36 1.46
CA ARG A 164 16.00 -14.39 2.82
C ARG A 164 15.42 -15.48 3.72
N GLY A 165 14.62 -16.41 3.19
CA GLY A 165 14.04 -17.54 3.95
C GLY A 165 12.77 -17.22 4.75
N GLY A 166 12.23 -16.00 4.64
CA GLY A 166 10.99 -15.60 5.30
C GLY A 166 9.75 -15.67 4.39
N LEU A 167 8.65 -15.06 4.86
CA LEU A 167 7.35 -15.06 4.21
C LEU A 167 6.84 -13.63 4.00
N GLY A 168 6.40 -13.34 2.77
CA GLY A 168 5.61 -12.15 2.48
C GLY A 168 4.13 -12.43 2.66
N LEU A 169 3.46 -11.72 3.57
CA LEU A 169 2.06 -11.94 3.92
C LEU A 169 1.21 -10.73 3.54
N HIS A 170 0.23 -10.92 2.66
CA HIS A 170 -0.81 -9.92 2.39
C HIS A 170 -1.88 -9.98 3.47
N ALA A 171 -1.55 -9.47 4.66
CA ALA A 171 -2.35 -9.52 5.86
C ALA A 171 -2.20 -8.23 6.67
N GLY A 172 -3.25 -7.90 7.43
CA GLY A 172 -3.14 -6.91 8.49
C GLY A 172 -2.46 -7.50 9.73
N SER A 173 -1.91 -6.66 10.60
CA SER A 173 -1.35 -7.07 11.89
C SER A 173 -1.68 -6.09 13.00
N LYS A 174 -1.88 -6.62 14.19
CA LYS A 174 -2.17 -5.85 15.41
C LYS A 174 -1.71 -6.60 16.66
N VAL A 175 -1.59 -5.88 17.75
CA VAL A 175 -1.42 -6.42 19.11
C VAL A 175 -2.69 -6.15 19.90
N LEU A 176 -3.17 -7.15 20.64
CA LEU A 176 -4.15 -6.96 21.69
C LEU A 176 -3.44 -7.03 23.05
N LYS A 177 -3.65 -6.02 23.88
CA LYS A 177 -3.30 -6.02 25.30
C LYS A 177 -4.53 -6.47 26.08
N VAL A 178 -4.49 -7.66 26.67
CA VAL A 178 -5.63 -8.26 27.36
C VAL A 178 -5.23 -8.81 28.71
N LYS A 179 -6.07 -8.63 29.73
CA LYS A 179 -5.86 -9.18 31.06
C LYS A 179 -6.35 -10.61 31.10
N ARG A 180 -5.45 -11.54 31.41
CA ARG A 180 -5.78 -12.95 31.63
C ARG A 180 -5.21 -13.40 32.97
N GLY A 181 -6.09 -13.83 33.88
CA GLY A 181 -5.69 -14.22 35.23
C GLY A 181 -5.02 -13.08 36.01
N GLY A 182 -5.52 -11.85 35.86
CA GLY A 182 -5.01 -10.66 36.54
C GLY A 182 -3.70 -10.08 35.97
N LYS A 183 -3.10 -10.70 34.94
CA LYS A 183 -1.88 -10.21 34.29
C LYS A 183 -2.18 -9.69 32.90
N LEU A 184 -1.63 -8.53 32.56
CA LEU A 184 -1.70 -8.00 31.20
C LEU A 184 -0.81 -8.83 30.27
N GLN A 185 -1.36 -9.25 29.14
CA GLN A 185 -0.69 -10.04 28.11
C GLN A 185 -0.81 -9.32 26.77
N GLU A 186 0.31 -9.27 26.03
CA GLU A 186 0.31 -8.83 24.65
C GLU A 186 0.20 -10.03 23.72
N VAL A 187 -0.77 -9.99 22.81
CA VAL A 187 -1.03 -11.07 21.85
C VAL A 187 -1.02 -10.48 20.45
N GLY A 188 -0.08 -10.93 19.62
CA GLY A 188 0.04 -10.55 18.23
C GLY A 188 -0.88 -11.33 17.31
N PHE A 189 -1.56 -10.62 16.42
CA PHE A 189 -2.48 -11.18 15.43
C PHE A 189 -2.02 -10.84 14.02
N ILE A 190 -2.08 -11.83 13.13
CA ILE A 190 -2.02 -11.67 11.68
C ILE A 190 -3.41 -11.98 11.10
N MET A 191 -3.92 -11.08 10.27
CA MET A 191 -5.29 -11.11 9.76
C MET A 191 -5.29 -11.20 8.23
N PHE A 192 -5.55 -12.39 7.70
CA PHE A 192 -5.76 -12.62 6.28
C PHE A 192 -7.21 -12.36 5.90
N GLY A 193 -7.43 -11.86 4.69
CA GLY A 193 -8.75 -11.66 4.13
C GLY A 193 -8.64 -11.13 2.71
N LEU A 194 -9.54 -11.59 1.84
CA LEU A 194 -9.66 -11.05 0.49
C LEU A 194 -10.19 -9.61 0.54
N SER A 195 -10.04 -8.88 -0.56
CA SER A 195 -10.60 -7.53 -0.64
C SER A 195 -12.12 -7.58 -0.43
N GLY A 196 -12.65 -6.72 0.44
CA GLY A 196 -14.09 -6.67 0.76
C GLY A 196 -14.56 -7.68 1.82
N THR A 197 -13.69 -8.49 2.43
CA THR A 197 -14.08 -9.40 3.54
C THR A 197 -14.02 -8.76 4.93
N GLY A 198 -13.70 -7.46 5.02
CA GLY A 198 -13.58 -6.74 6.30
C GLY A 198 -12.20 -6.82 6.97
N LYS A 199 -11.14 -7.28 6.26
CA LYS A 199 -9.76 -7.36 6.78
C LYS A 199 -9.31 -6.06 7.45
N THR A 200 -9.35 -4.95 6.72
CA THR A 200 -8.90 -3.64 7.23
C THR A 200 -9.77 -3.20 8.40
N THR A 201 -11.09 -3.33 8.30
CA THR A 201 -12.03 -3.00 9.39
C THR A 201 -11.71 -3.75 10.69
N LEU A 202 -11.55 -5.07 10.64
CA LEU A 202 -11.23 -5.88 11.84
C LEU A 202 -9.81 -5.64 12.35
N THR A 203 -8.85 -5.41 11.44
CA THR A 203 -7.47 -5.09 11.81
C THR A 203 -7.41 -3.80 12.64
N LEU A 204 -8.19 -2.80 12.23
CA LEU A 204 -8.21 -1.46 12.83
C LEU A 204 -9.25 -1.29 13.94
N HIS A 205 -10.07 -2.30 14.21
CA HIS A 205 -11.09 -2.27 15.28
C HIS A 205 -10.44 -2.24 16.67
N ASP A 206 -10.99 -1.47 17.61
CA ASP A 206 -10.47 -1.37 18.99
C ASP A 206 -11.06 -2.42 19.96
N HIS A 207 -12.13 -3.09 19.56
CA HIS A 207 -12.88 -4.09 20.33
C HIS A 207 -13.45 -3.55 21.65
N GLY A 208 -13.59 -2.22 21.77
CA GLY A 208 -14.04 -1.57 23.01
C GLY A 208 -13.07 -1.77 24.19
N LEU A 209 -11.83 -2.20 23.94
CA LEU A 209 -10.82 -2.35 24.98
C LEU A 209 -10.35 -0.97 25.46
N GLN A 210 -10.27 -0.79 26.78
CA GLN A 210 -9.95 0.50 27.42
C GLN A 210 -9.01 0.32 28.61
N GLY A 211 -8.36 1.41 29.02
CA GLY A 211 -7.47 1.44 30.18
C GLY A 211 -6.15 0.70 29.91
N GLU A 212 -5.81 -0.27 30.76
CA GLU A 212 -4.61 -1.09 30.58
C GLU A 212 -4.76 -2.12 29.46
N GLU A 213 -6.00 -2.51 29.12
CA GLU A 213 -6.30 -3.30 27.93
C GLU A 213 -6.46 -2.39 26.72
N GLY A 214 -6.13 -2.89 25.55
CA GLY A 214 -6.15 -2.06 24.35
C GLY A 214 -5.69 -2.76 23.10
N VAL A 215 -5.63 -1.98 22.02
CA VAL A 215 -5.20 -2.42 20.71
C VAL A 215 -4.01 -1.58 20.28
N ILE A 216 -3.05 -2.20 19.61
CA ILE A 216 -2.03 -1.49 18.84
C ILE A 216 -2.05 -2.00 17.41
N ILE A 217 -2.37 -1.12 16.49
CA ILE A 217 -2.41 -1.38 15.06
C ILE A 217 -0.96 -1.33 14.52
N ARG A 218 -0.55 -2.36 13.78
CA ARG A 218 0.79 -2.45 13.19
C ARG A 218 0.77 -2.19 11.68
N GLN A 219 0.04 -3.01 10.92
CA GLN A 219 -0.10 -2.89 9.46
C GLN A 219 -1.52 -3.25 9.00
N ASP A 220 -1.97 -2.71 7.86
CA ASP A 220 -3.29 -3.04 7.28
C ASP A 220 -3.22 -3.92 6.03
N ASP A 221 -2.06 -4.00 5.37
CA ASP A 221 -1.93 -4.58 4.03
C ASP A 221 -0.89 -5.68 3.89
N VAL A 222 0.41 -5.40 4.11
CA VAL A 222 1.50 -6.36 3.95
C VAL A 222 2.44 -6.37 5.15
N VAL A 223 2.81 -7.59 5.56
CA VAL A 223 3.76 -7.88 6.63
C VAL A 223 4.80 -8.85 6.11
N LEU A 224 6.07 -8.65 6.47
CA LEU A 224 7.17 -9.55 6.13
C LEU A 224 7.56 -10.33 7.38
N MET A 225 7.48 -11.65 7.37
CA MET A 225 7.73 -12.49 8.54
C MET A 225 9.01 -13.30 8.39
N ASN A 226 9.89 -13.27 9.39
CA ASN A 226 11.07 -14.13 9.42
C ASN A 226 10.76 -15.53 10.00
N GLU A 227 11.74 -16.43 9.97
CA GLU A 227 11.63 -17.80 10.48
C GLU A 227 11.27 -17.90 11.98
N LYS A 228 11.56 -16.85 12.76
CA LYS A 228 11.28 -16.79 14.20
C LYS A 228 9.86 -16.28 14.49
N GLY A 229 9.10 -15.91 13.47
CA GLY A 229 7.76 -15.36 13.58
C GLY A 229 7.71 -13.87 13.94
N PHE A 230 8.85 -13.18 13.93
CA PHE A 230 8.90 -11.72 13.98
C PHE A 230 8.41 -11.16 12.65
N CYS A 231 7.63 -10.10 12.71
CA CYS A 231 6.90 -9.55 11.60
C CYS A 231 7.31 -8.09 11.39
N TYR A 232 8.09 -7.83 10.36
CA TYR A 232 8.43 -6.48 9.92
C TYR A 232 7.20 -5.80 9.33
N GLY A 233 6.86 -4.63 9.87
CA GLY A 233 5.92 -3.73 9.21
C GLY A 233 6.54 -3.17 7.93
N THR A 234 5.72 -2.76 6.97
CA THR A 234 6.20 -2.27 5.66
C THR A 234 5.99 -0.78 5.46
N GLU A 235 4.84 -0.24 5.87
CA GLU A 235 4.38 1.10 5.50
C GLU A 235 4.08 1.97 6.73
N ARG A 236 4.10 3.30 6.57
CA ARG A 236 3.70 4.31 7.57
C ARG A 236 2.35 4.96 7.29
N GLY A 237 1.73 4.61 6.17
CA GLY A 237 0.40 5.07 5.78
C GLY A 237 -0.46 3.88 5.35
N PHE A 238 -1.77 4.03 5.47
CA PHE A 238 -2.73 3.01 5.07
C PHE A 238 -3.44 3.41 3.78
N PHE A 239 -3.58 2.47 2.85
CA PHE A 239 -4.26 2.66 1.58
C PHE A 239 -5.66 2.08 1.64
N ILE A 240 -6.53 2.79 2.34
CA ILE A 240 -7.84 2.31 2.75
C ILE A 240 -8.82 2.38 1.58
N LYS A 241 -9.82 1.49 1.62
CA LYS A 241 -11.03 1.66 0.82
C LYS A 241 -11.92 2.67 1.53
N THR A 242 -12.45 3.64 0.80
CA THR A 242 -13.34 4.65 1.38
C THR A 242 -14.79 4.20 1.36
N GLU A 243 -15.25 3.53 0.31
CA GLU A 243 -16.64 3.06 0.20
C GLU A 243 -17.13 2.36 1.48
N GLY A 244 -18.25 2.85 2.03
CA GLY A 244 -18.85 2.33 3.25
C GLY A 244 -18.19 2.79 4.55
N LEU A 245 -17.23 3.73 4.51
CA LEU A 245 -16.63 4.30 5.71
C LEU A 245 -17.62 5.23 6.41
N GLU A 246 -18.05 4.83 7.61
CA GLU A 246 -19.03 5.56 8.43
C GLU A 246 -18.40 6.12 9.72
N PRO A 247 -19.01 7.17 10.33
CA PRO A 247 -18.55 7.71 11.62
C PRO A 247 -18.48 6.68 12.76
N SER A 248 -19.28 5.60 12.68
CA SER A 248 -19.25 4.47 13.61
C SER A 248 -17.90 3.73 13.60
N GLN A 249 -17.17 3.77 12.47
CA GLN A 249 -15.80 3.28 12.33
C GLN A 249 -14.79 4.37 12.74
N ALA A 250 -14.94 4.88 13.96
CA ALA A 250 -14.31 6.11 14.44
C ALA A 250 -12.79 6.18 14.17
N VAL A 251 -12.07 5.07 14.35
CA VAL A 251 -10.61 4.96 14.13
C VAL A 251 -10.21 5.36 12.70
N LEU A 252 -10.92 4.83 11.70
CA LEU A 252 -10.65 5.11 10.29
C LEU A 252 -11.24 6.45 9.84
N TYR A 253 -12.46 6.76 10.29
CA TYR A 253 -13.17 7.97 9.90
C TYR A 253 -12.41 9.22 10.33
N SER A 254 -11.92 9.25 11.58
CA SER A 254 -11.12 10.37 12.11
C SER A 254 -9.90 10.67 11.24
N ALA A 255 -9.13 9.64 10.89
CA ALA A 255 -7.93 9.77 10.06
C ALA A 255 -8.25 10.18 8.62
N ALA A 256 -9.34 9.66 8.05
CA ALA A 256 -9.81 10.02 6.72
C ALA A 256 -10.17 11.52 6.65
N THR A 257 -10.83 12.06 7.68
CA THR A 257 -11.24 13.48 7.70
C THR A 257 -10.13 14.49 8.04
N LYS A 258 -8.84 14.09 7.98
CA LYS A 258 -7.70 14.99 8.18
C LYS A 258 -7.26 15.66 6.88
N PRO A 259 -6.69 16.87 6.93
CA PRO A 259 -6.14 17.55 5.74
C PRO A 259 -4.95 16.80 5.11
N THR A 260 -4.32 15.89 5.85
CA THR A 260 -3.23 15.01 5.43
C THR A 260 -3.68 13.84 4.55
N ALA A 261 -4.99 13.53 4.53
CA ALA A 261 -5.53 12.46 3.70
C ALA A 261 -5.41 12.81 2.20
N LEU A 262 -5.17 11.77 1.39
CA LEU A 262 -5.06 11.89 -0.06
C LEU A 262 -5.94 10.84 -0.73
N TYR A 263 -6.93 11.28 -1.49
CA TYR A 263 -7.95 10.41 -2.07
C TYR A 263 -7.79 10.18 -3.56
N GLU A 264 -8.23 9.00 -4.00
CA GLU A 264 -8.45 8.67 -5.40
C GLU A 264 -9.87 8.16 -5.63
N ASN A 265 -10.53 8.75 -6.63
CA ASN A 265 -11.83 8.35 -7.13
C ASN A 265 -12.96 8.40 -6.09
N VAL A 266 -12.86 9.32 -5.14
CA VAL A 266 -13.95 9.60 -4.20
C VAL A 266 -14.78 10.75 -4.76
N TRP A 267 -16.11 10.65 -4.60
CA TRP A 267 -17.00 11.72 -5.03
C TRP A 267 -16.92 12.91 -4.08
N ILE A 268 -16.73 14.10 -4.63
CA ILE A 268 -16.73 15.36 -3.89
C ILE A 268 -17.96 16.15 -4.31
N LYS A 269 -18.76 16.56 -3.33
CA LYS A 269 -19.96 17.39 -3.56
C LYS A 269 -19.55 18.83 -3.93
N PRO A 270 -20.46 19.62 -4.54
CA PRO A 270 -20.18 21.01 -4.89
C PRO A 270 -19.74 21.91 -3.72
N ASP A 271 -20.13 21.56 -2.49
CA ASP A 271 -19.74 22.24 -1.25
C ASP A 271 -18.38 21.75 -0.67
N GLY A 272 -17.69 20.85 -1.38
CA GLY A 272 -16.41 20.26 -0.98
C GLY A 272 -16.55 19.05 -0.04
N GLN A 273 -17.76 18.70 0.42
CA GLN A 273 -17.95 17.55 1.30
C GLN A 273 -17.67 16.25 0.55
N ILE A 274 -17.08 15.28 1.26
CA ILE A 274 -16.77 13.96 0.72
C ILE A 274 -18.04 13.11 0.76
N ASP A 275 -18.45 12.56 -0.38
CA ASP A 275 -19.55 11.59 -0.45
C ASP A 275 -18.99 10.17 -0.58
N ILE A 276 -18.76 9.56 0.59
CA ILE A 276 -18.12 8.26 0.71
C ILE A 276 -19.02 7.11 0.23
N MET A 277 -20.34 7.31 0.26
CA MET A 277 -21.32 6.30 -0.17
C MET A 277 -21.58 6.32 -1.68
N ASN A 278 -21.08 7.34 -2.38
CA ASN A 278 -21.29 7.51 -3.80
C ASN A 278 -20.25 6.73 -4.62
N SER A 279 -20.74 5.75 -5.39
CA SER A 279 -19.94 4.87 -6.25
C SER A 279 -20.03 5.20 -7.74
N VAL A 280 -20.56 6.38 -8.11
CA VAL A 280 -20.71 6.82 -9.51
C VAL A 280 -19.37 6.83 -10.26
N ILE A 281 -18.30 7.27 -9.61
CA ILE A 281 -16.94 7.14 -10.17
C ILE A 281 -16.50 5.69 -10.09
N THR A 282 -16.51 5.07 -8.90
CA THR A 282 -16.20 3.65 -8.73
C THR A 282 -16.54 3.17 -7.32
N GLY A 283 -16.90 1.90 -7.17
CA GLY A 283 -16.93 1.21 -5.88
C GLY A 283 -15.53 0.90 -5.31
N ASN A 284 -14.46 1.44 -5.89
CA ASN A 284 -13.09 1.30 -5.42
C ASN A 284 -12.45 2.66 -5.12
N GLY A 285 -13.22 3.61 -4.56
CA GLY A 285 -12.67 4.82 -3.97
C GLY A 285 -11.62 4.47 -2.90
N ARG A 286 -10.51 5.20 -2.89
CA ARG A 286 -9.37 4.94 -2.01
C ARG A 286 -8.87 6.19 -1.33
N GLY A 287 -8.20 6.02 -0.19
CA GLY A 287 -7.50 7.08 0.52
C GLY A 287 -6.18 6.60 1.09
N VAL A 288 -5.13 7.41 0.96
CA VAL A 288 -3.92 7.30 1.77
C VAL A 288 -4.13 8.15 3.03
N ILE A 289 -4.09 7.52 4.19
CA ILE A 289 -4.12 8.17 5.50
C ILE A 289 -2.82 7.88 6.24
N LEU A 290 -2.32 8.83 7.04
CA LEU A 290 -1.13 8.62 7.83
C LEU A 290 -1.44 7.73 9.03
N ARG A 291 -0.55 6.80 9.36
CA ARG A 291 -0.70 5.96 10.55
C ARG A 291 -0.74 6.80 11.84
N SER A 292 -0.01 7.92 11.89
CA SER A 292 -0.03 8.87 13.00
C SER A 292 -1.38 9.56 13.23
N ASP A 293 -2.26 9.58 12.21
CA ASP A 293 -3.61 10.14 12.33
C ASP A 293 -4.63 9.08 12.80
N VAL A 294 -4.21 7.81 12.86
CA VAL A 294 -5.04 6.67 13.27
C VAL A 294 -4.81 6.41 14.75
N ALA A 295 -5.91 6.44 15.52
CA ALA A 295 -5.88 6.08 16.93
C ALA A 295 -5.36 4.65 17.14
N ASN A 296 -4.86 4.33 18.34
CA ASN A 296 -4.34 3.00 18.68
C ASN A 296 -3.14 2.59 17.81
N THR A 297 -2.29 3.56 17.46
CA THR A 297 -0.97 3.36 16.86
C THR A 297 0.10 3.93 17.80
N ASP A 298 1.36 3.56 17.58
CA ASP A 298 2.54 3.97 18.37
C ASP A 298 3.76 4.16 17.43
N ASP A 299 4.98 4.33 17.95
CA ASP A 299 6.15 4.62 17.10
C ASP A 299 6.78 3.41 16.39
N THR A 300 6.18 2.21 16.53
CA THR A 300 6.66 1.00 15.86
C THR A 300 5.59 0.36 14.99
N ILE A 301 6.01 -0.18 13.86
CA ILE A 301 5.13 -0.87 12.92
C ILE A 301 5.34 -2.38 12.92
N ASP A 302 6.29 -2.86 13.72
CA ASP A 302 6.67 -4.26 13.78
C ASP A 302 5.82 -5.02 14.79
N LEU A 303 5.54 -6.29 14.47
CA LEU A 303 4.94 -7.23 15.39
C LEU A 303 6.00 -8.22 15.87
N GLN A 304 6.29 -8.19 17.17
CA GLN A 304 7.33 -9.02 17.80
C GLN A 304 7.12 -10.52 17.56
N LYS A 305 5.86 -10.97 17.59
CA LYS A 305 5.50 -12.36 17.33
C LYS A 305 4.07 -12.49 16.83
N ALA A 306 3.86 -13.28 15.78
CA ALA A 306 2.54 -13.72 15.37
C ALA A 306 2.02 -14.84 16.30
N ASN A 307 1.30 -14.49 17.37
CA ASN A 307 0.72 -15.48 18.30
C ASN A 307 -0.53 -16.16 17.72
N LYS A 308 -1.29 -15.44 16.90
CA LYS A 308 -2.56 -15.89 16.30
C LYS A 308 -2.61 -15.50 14.83
N ILE A 309 -3.07 -16.43 13.99
CA ILE A 309 -3.32 -16.21 12.57
C ILE A 309 -4.79 -16.43 12.31
N LEU A 310 -5.46 -15.43 11.73
CA LEU A 310 -6.88 -15.45 11.45
C LEU A 310 -7.10 -15.38 9.93
N PHE A 311 -7.98 -16.24 9.42
CA PHE A 311 -8.46 -16.19 8.03
C PHE A 311 -9.91 -15.70 8.01
N ILE A 312 -10.08 -14.45 7.58
CA ILE A 312 -11.39 -13.81 7.50
C ILE A 312 -12.02 -14.15 6.15
N THR A 313 -13.11 -14.89 6.20
CA THR A 313 -13.89 -15.27 5.02
C THR A 313 -15.30 -14.73 5.15
N ARG A 314 -15.84 -14.22 4.06
CA ARG A 314 -17.27 -13.91 3.95
C ARG A 314 -17.91 -15.08 3.21
N ARG A 315 -18.80 -15.81 3.87
CA ARG A 315 -19.62 -16.85 3.25
C ARG A 315 -21.07 -16.39 3.28
N ASP A 316 -21.60 -16.01 2.12
CA ASP A 316 -23.00 -15.62 1.99
C ASP A 316 -23.96 -16.83 2.11
N THR A 317 -23.42 -18.04 2.31
CA THR A 317 -24.15 -19.30 2.55
C THR A 317 -24.20 -19.72 4.01
N ILE A 318 -23.53 -19.00 4.91
CA ILE A 318 -23.60 -19.23 6.36
C ILE A 318 -24.37 -18.04 6.93
N VAL A 319 -25.63 -18.27 7.30
CA VAL A 319 -26.47 -17.28 7.99
C VAL A 319 -25.95 -17.13 9.43
N PRO A 320 -25.85 -15.91 9.99
CA PRO A 320 -25.31 -15.66 11.34
C PRO A 320 -25.96 -16.46 12.46
#